data_AF-A0A067CG02-F1
#
_entry.id   AF-A0A067CG02-F1
#
_cell.length_a   1.000
_cell.length_b   1.000
_cell.length_c   1.000
_cell.angle_alpha   90.00
_cell.angle_beta   90.00
_cell.angle_gamma   90.00
#
_symmetry.space_group_name_H-M   'P 1'
#
loop_
_entity.id
_entity.type
_entity.pdbx_description
1 polymer ?
#
loop_
_entity_poly.entity_id
_entity_poly.type
_entity_poly.pdbx_seq_one_letter_code
_entity_poly.pdbx_strand_id
1 'polypeptide(L)'
;MSKPTTDELAAIVAFVKTKRGTALTLEEKLDILRLHVSLREEDVADVAGKIAGWLGRSTATVKAVWREYKTTGTLTVAPPPSNKTNHASRVPSTPAVRALVKNFLRDRDRAGIRTVCKDVVELLLAKGKVSIKRVSATEYETKDYSACLRAVQGYLTREGFKYTMHGGKASYAAANEIDANASE
;
A
#
# COMPACT_ATOMS: atom_id res chain seq x y z
N MET A 1 2.15 -35.93 32.96
CA MET A 1 2.53 -34.57 32.52
C MET A 1 2.17 -33.60 33.62
N SER A 2 3.11 -32.78 34.10
CA SER A 2 2.79 -31.72 35.06
C SER A 2 1.85 -30.69 34.40
N LYS A 3 0.94 -30.10 35.17
CA LYS A 3 0.09 -29.03 34.64
C LYS A 3 0.98 -27.81 34.34
N PRO A 4 0.82 -27.17 33.17
CA PRO A 4 1.59 -25.98 32.85
C PRO A 4 1.27 -24.87 33.85
N THR A 5 2.29 -24.11 34.20
CA THR A 5 2.17 -22.95 35.08
C THR A 5 1.49 -21.78 34.34
N THR A 6 0.88 -20.87 35.09
CA THR A 6 0.20 -19.69 34.53
C THR A 6 1.14 -18.84 33.66
N ASP A 7 2.41 -18.75 34.06
CA ASP A 7 3.44 -17.99 33.34
C ASP A 7 3.80 -18.63 31.99
N GLU A 8 3.90 -19.96 31.94
CA GLU A 8 4.11 -20.70 30.70
C GLU A 8 2.94 -20.51 29.73
N LEU A 9 1.71 -20.54 30.22
CA LEU A 9 0.51 -20.29 29.40
C LEU A 9 0.51 -18.85 28.83
N ALA A 10 0.87 -17.86 29.65
CA ALA A 10 0.97 -16.48 29.21
C ALA A 10 2.08 -16.29 28.15
N ALA A 11 3.22 -16.94 28.32
CA ALA A 11 4.33 -16.91 27.36
C ALA A 11 3.93 -17.50 26.00
N ILE A 12 3.17 -18.61 26.00
CA ILE A 12 2.65 -19.22 24.76
C ILE A 12 1.68 -18.27 24.05
N VAL A 13 0.75 -17.64 24.79
CA VAL A 13 -0.19 -16.67 24.20
C VAL A 13 0.56 -15.48 23.60
N ALA A 14 1.59 -14.98 24.27
CA ALA A 14 2.43 -13.90 23.74
C ALA A 14 3.17 -14.34 22.47
N PHE A 15 3.77 -15.53 22.46
CA PHE A 15 4.46 -16.09 21.30
C PHE A 15 3.54 -16.19 20.08
N VAL A 16 2.32 -16.73 20.26
CA VAL A 16 1.32 -16.83 19.19
C VAL A 16 0.96 -15.44 18.66
N LYS A 17 0.72 -14.46 19.54
CA LYS A 17 0.42 -13.08 19.13
C LYS A 17 1.55 -12.45 18.31
N THR A 18 2.82 -12.70 18.65
CA THR A 18 3.97 -12.16 17.92
C THR A 18 4.16 -12.81 16.55
N LYS A 19 3.92 -14.12 16.43
CA LYS A 19 4.15 -14.85 15.17
C LYS A 19 2.98 -14.74 14.19
N ARG A 20 1.77 -14.49 14.68
CA ARG A 20 0.58 -14.52 13.85
C ARG A 20 0.38 -13.24 13.06
N GLY A 21 0.14 -13.39 11.75
CA GLY A 21 -0.24 -12.29 10.88
C GLY A 21 -1.62 -11.70 11.21
N THR A 22 -1.80 -10.42 10.88
CA THR A 22 -3.09 -9.73 11.00
C THR A 22 -4.10 -10.24 9.99
N ALA A 23 -3.66 -10.52 8.76
CA ALA A 23 -4.49 -11.13 7.72
C ALA A 23 -4.66 -12.64 7.96
N LEU A 24 -5.86 -13.16 7.68
CA LEU A 24 -6.12 -14.60 7.73
C LEU A 24 -5.63 -15.29 6.47
N THR A 25 -4.94 -16.41 6.63
CA THR A 25 -4.62 -17.31 5.51
C THR A 25 -5.87 -18.05 5.03
N LEU A 26 -5.78 -18.69 3.86
CA LEU A 26 -6.89 -19.51 3.35
C LEU A 26 -7.18 -20.67 4.32
N GLU A 27 -6.15 -21.33 4.82
CA GLU A 27 -6.25 -22.43 5.77
C GLU A 27 -6.98 -22.00 7.05
N GLU A 28 -6.61 -20.85 7.64
CA GLU A 28 -7.30 -20.32 8.82
C GLU A 28 -8.78 -20.03 8.57
N LYS A 29 -9.14 -19.56 7.36
CA LYS A 29 -10.55 -19.35 7.00
C LYS A 29 -11.30 -20.68 6.84
N LEU A 30 -10.67 -21.70 6.27
CA LEU A 30 -11.25 -23.03 6.13
C LEU A 30 -11.48 -23.69 7.50
N ASP A 31 -10.53 -23.55 8.43
CA ASP A 31 -10.68 -24.04 9.80
C ASP A 31 -11.85 -23.35 10.52
N ILE A 32 -12.00 -22.02 10.34
CA ILE A 32 -13.16 -21.28 10.86
C ILE A 32 -14.48 -21.84 10.32
N LEU A 33 -14.56 -22.13 9.02
CA LEU A 33 -15.77 -22.72 8.43
C LEU A 33 -16.03 -24.12 8.98
N ARG A 34 -15.00 -24.96 9.11
CA ARG A 34 -15.14 -26.32 9.65
C ARG A 34 -15.65 -26.28 11.09
N LEU A 35 -15.09 -25.42 11.93
CA LEU A 35 -15.53 -25.25 13.32
C LEU A 35 -16.97 -24.73 13.41
N HIS A 36 -17.37 -23.85 12.48
CA HIS A 36 -18.75 -23.39 12.40
C HIS A 36 -19.74 -24.53 12.14
N VAL A 37 -19.39 -25.47 11.26
CA VAL A 37 -20.24 -26.64 10.97
C VAL A 37 -20.35 -27.51 12.21
N SER A 38 -19.22 -27.96 12.79
CA SER A 38 -19.23 -28.87 13.94
C SER A 38 -19.99 -28.32 15.14
N LEU A 39 -19.79 -27.05 15.50
CA LEU A 39 -20.50 -26.44 16.63
C LEU A 39 -22.00 -26.22 16.37
N ARG A 40 -22.43 -26.10 15.10
CA ARG A 40 -23.85 -26.02 14.76
C ARG A 40 -24.50 -27.40 14.76
N GLU A 41 -23.77 -28.44 14.39
CA GLU A 41 -24.22 -29.82 14.52
C GLU A 41 -24.43 -30.20 16.00
N GLU A 42 -23.61 -29.66 16.89
CA GLU A 42 -23.73 -29.80 18.35
C GLU A 42 -24.77 -28.84 19.00
N ASP A 43 -25.54 -28.09 18.21
CA ASP A 43 -26.54 -27.10 18.64
C ASP A 43 -26.03 -26.07 19.67
N VAL A 44 -24.77 -25.65 19.52
CA VAL A 44 -24.17 -24.65 20.41
C VAL A 44 -24.73 -23.27 20.10
N ALA A 45 -25.25 -22.56 21.11
CA ALA A 45 -25.82 -21.22 20.94
C ALA A 45 -24.79 -20.17 20.45
N ASP A 46 -23.66 -19.97 21.16
CA ASP A 46 -22.64 -18.98 20.79
C ASP A 46 -21.47 -19.59 20.02
N VAL A 47 -21.76 -20.05 18.80
CA VAL A 47 -20.75 -20.64 17.91
C VAL A 47 -19.60 -19.66 17.63
N ALA A 48 -19.93 -18.43 17.26
CA ALA A 48 -18.92 -17.46 16.84
C ALA A 48 -18.03 -17.00 18.01
N GLY A 49 -18.58 -16.84 19.21
CA GLY A 49 -17.81 -16.51 20.42
C GLY A 49 -16.86 -17.62 20.84
N LYS A 50 -17.30 -18.89 20.82
CA LYS A 50 -16.42 -20.02 21.11
C LYS A 50 -15.25 -20.12 20.13
N ILE A 51 -15.52 -20.04 18.83
CA ILE A 51 -14.48 -20.07 17.80
C ILE A 51 -13.51 -18.89 17.96
N ALA A 52 -14.04 -17.69 18.21
CA ALA A 52 -13.24 -16.50 18.46
C ALA A 52 -12.29 -16.68 19.66
N GLY A 53 -12.79 -17.30 20.74
CA GLY A 53 -11.99 -17.63 21.92
C GLY A 53 -10.88 -18.65 21.61
N TRP A 54 -11.22 -19.76 20.96
CA TRP A 54 -10.25 -20.81 20.60
C TRP A 54 -9.17 -20.34 19.64
N LEU A 55 -9.58 -19.59 18.62
CA LEU A 55 -8.66 -19.10 17.60
C LEU A 55 -8.05 -17.76 17.97
N GLY A 56 -8.39 -17.11 19.08
CA GLY A 56 -7.91 -15.78 19.42
C GLY A 56 -8.18 -14.73 18.32
N ARG A 57 -9.31 -14.84 17.62
CA ARG A 57 -9.76 -13.89 16.58
C ARG A 57 -10.99 -13.13 17.06
N SER A 58 -11.28 -11.97 16.46
CA SER A 58 -12.50 -11.24 16.81
C SER A 58 -13.74 -12.01 16.34
N THR A 59 -14.83 -11.93 17.11
CA THR A 59 -16.13 -12.50 16.71
C THR A 59 -16.64 -11.91 15.39
N ALA A 60 -16.33 -10.64 15.12
CA ALA A 60 -16.66 -9.97 13.87
C ALA A 60 -15.95 -10.64 12.67
N THR A 61 -14.65 -10.94 12.82
CA THR A 61 -13.86 -11.64 11.80
C THR A 61 -14.42 -13.03 11.51
N VAL A 62 -14.72 -13.81 12.56
CA VAL A 62 -15.29 -15.16 12.43
C VAL A 62 -16.62 -15.13 11.68
N LYS A 63 -17.53 -14.22 12.08
CA LYS A 63 -18.82 -14.02 11.38
C LYS A 63 -18.65 -13.55 9.94
N ALA A 64 -17.64 -12.73 9.66
CA ALA A 64 -17.36 -12.24 8.31
C ALA A 64 -16.93 -13.38 7.37
N VAL A 65 -16.07 -14.30 7.83
CA VAL A 65 -15.66 -15.49 7.05
C VAL A 65 -16.87 -16.37 6.71
N TRP A 66 -17.72 -16.67 7.70
CA TRP A 66 -18.94 -17.44 7.47
C TRP A 66 -19.86 -16.75 6.44
N ARG A 67 -20.03 -15.42 6.56
CA ARG A 67 -20.84 -14.63 5.63
C ARG A 67 -20.25 -14.64 4.21
N GLU A 68 -18.95 -14.40 4.07
CA GLU A 68 -18.25 -14.42 2.77
C GLU A 68 -18.53 -15.72 2.02
N TYR A 69 -18.39 -16.85 2.70
CA TYR A 69 -18.69 -18.16 2.12
C TYR A 69 -20.16 -18.33 1.76
N LYS A 70 -21.11 -17.98 2.66
CA LYS A 70 -22.55 -18.08 2.34
C LYS A 70 -22.97 -17.20 1.16
N THR A 71 -22.33 -16.05 0.97
CA THR A 71 -22.66 -15.10 -0.11
C THR A 71 -22.02 -15.48 -1.44
N THR A 72 -20.76 -15.90 -1.43
CA THR A 72 -19.97 -16.06 -2.67
C THR A 72 -19.68 -17.52 -3.04
N GLY A 73 -19.84 -18.45 -2.09
CA GLY A 73 -19.44 -19.85 -2.24
C GLY A 73 -17.93 -20.09 -2.21
N THR A 74 -17.14 -19.03 -2.01
CA THR A 74 -15.66 -19.10 -2.01
C THR A 74 -15.07 -18.27 -0.87
N LEU A 75 -13.77 -18.46 -0.62
CA LEU A 75 -13.02 -17.70 0.36
C LEU A 75 -11.82 -17.04 -0.32
N THR A 76 -11.74 -15.72 -0.20
CA THR A 76 -10.66 -14.93 -0.78
C THR A 76 -9.66 -14.52 0.29
N VAL A 77 -8.37 -14.71 0.06
CA VAL A 77 -7.35 -14.25 1.00
C VAL A 77 -7.10 -12.76 0.75
N ALA A 78 -7.22 -11.95 1.80
CA ALA A 78 -6.83 -10.55 1.70
C ALA A 78 -5.31 -10.50 1.45
N PRO A 79 -4.85 -9.83 0.38
CA PRO A 79 -3.42 -9.66 0.18
C PRO A 79 -2.83 -8.95 1.41
N PRO A 80 -1.62 -9.33 1.84
CA PRO A 80 -1.00 -8.69 3.00
C PRO A 80 -0.96 -7.18 2.76
N PRO A 81 -1.18 -6.36 3.81
CA PRO A 81 -1.08 -4.91 3.69
C PRO A 81 0.32 -4.58 3.15
N SER A 82 0.35 -4.09 1.92
CA SER A 82 1.57 -3.65 1.26
C SER A 82 1.49 -2.14 1.17
N ASN A 83 2.63 -1.44 1.28
CA ASN A 83 2.69 0.00 1.03
C ASN A 83 2.18 0.37 -0.39
N LYS A 84 1.93 -0.62 -1.25
CA LYS A 84 1.34 -0.50 -2.57
C LYS A 84 -0.20 -0.51 -2.60
N THR A 85 -0.90 -0.94 -1.55
CA THR A 85 -2.35 -1.24 -1.64
C THR A 85 -3.26 -0.07 -1.27
N ASN A 86 -2.92 0.76 -0.29
CA ASN A 86 -3.84 1.81 0.18
C ASN A 86 -3.66 3.17 -0.52
N HIS A 87 -2.53 3.37 -1.21
CA HIS A 87 -2.24 4.59 -2.00
C HIS A 87 -1.34 4.28 -3.20
N ALA A 88 -1.76 3.35 -4.07
CA ALA A 88 -0.96 2.86 -5.20
C ALA A 88 -0.39 3.98 -6.08
N SER A 89 -1.15 5.08 -6.25
CA SER A 89 -0.80 6.24 -7.08
C SER A 89 0.04 7.31 -6.36
N ARG A 90 0.27 7.18 -5.04
CA ARG A 90 0.98 8.19 -4.23
C ARG A 90 2.48 8.02 -4.36
N VAL A 91 3.17 9.08 -4.75
CA VAL A 91 4.63 9.10 -4.80
C VAL A 91 5.21 9.08 -3.38
N PRO A 92 6.03 8.09 -3.01
CA PRO A 92 6.70 8.07 -1.71
C PRO A 92 7.72 9.21 -1.60
N SER A 93 7.58 10.11 -0.62
CA SER A 93 8.61 11.12 -0.31
C SER A 93 9.71 10.48 0.53
N THR A 94 10.57 9.71 -0.13
CA THR A 94 11.75 9.07 0.46
C THR A 94 13.01 9.65 -0.18
N PRO A 95 14.15 9.71 0.53
CA PRO A 95 15.41 10.22 -0.04
C PRO A 95 15.81 9.50 -1.34
N ALA A 96 15.56 8.19 -1.43
CA ALA A 96 15.84 7.39 -2.62
C ALA A 96 14.98 7.81 -3.82
N VAL A 97 13.67 8.05 -3.63
CA VAL A 97 12.78 8.52 -4.70
C VAL A 97 13.12 9.96 -5.09
N ARG A 98 13.49 10.81 -4.12
CA ARG A 98 13.96 12.18 -4.38
C ARG A 98 15.23 12.18 -5.24
N ALA A 99 16.23 11.38 -4.88
CA ALA A 99 17.47 11.27 -5.64
C ALA A 99 17.22 10.75 -7.07
N LEU A 100 16.35 9.75 -7.20
CA LEU A 100 15.96 9.18 -8.49
C LEU A 100 15.33 10.21 -9.42
N VAL A 101 14.34 10.98 -8.92
CA VAL A 101 13.69 12.04 -9.71
C VAL A 101 14.68 13.17 -10.02
N LYS A 102 15.50 13.57 -9.05
CA LYS A 102 16.52 14.63 -9.24
C LYS A 102 17.53 14.26 -10.31
N ASN A 103 18.05 13.04 -10.30
CA ASN A 103 19.03 12.58 -11.30
C ASN A 103 18.40 12.54 -12.70
N PHE A 104 17.19 12.00 -12.81
CA PHE A 104 16.46 11.98 -14.08
C PHE A 104 16.23 13.38 -14.67
N LEU A 105 15.80 14.34 -13.85
CA LEU A 105 15.59 15.72 -14.31
C LEU A 105 16.92 16.37 -14.75
N ARG A 106 18.00 16.13 -14.01
CA ARG A 106 19.36 16.62 -14.36
C ARG A 106 19.87 16.02 -15.67
N ASP A 107 19.66 14.73 -15.90
CA ASP A 107 20.12 14.06 -17.11
C ASP A 107 19.38 14.57 -18.34
N ARG A 108 18.07 14.83 -18.23
CA ARG A 108 17.29 15.41 -19.32
C ARG A 108 17.65 16.87 -19.58
N ASP A 109 17.91 17.64 -18.54
CA ASP A 109 18.38 19.03 -18.65
C ASP A 109 19.72 19.11 -19.38
N ARG A 110 20.69 18.26 -19.01
CA ARG A 110 21.98 18.14 -19.72
C ARG A 110 21.82 17.76 -21.19
N ALA A 111 20.83 16.92 -21.50
CA ALA A 111 20.52 16.53 -22.87
C ALA A 111 19.69 17.59 -23.64
N GLY A 112 19.30 18.70 -22.99
CA GLY A 112 18.44 19.73 -23.58
C GLY A 112 17.01 19.26 -23.86
N ILE A 113 16.57 18.16 -23.24
CA ILE A 113 15.26 17.56 -23.50
C ILE A 113 14.22 18.16 -22.55
N ARG A 114 13.16 18.73 -23.13
CA ARG A 114 12.01 19.20 -22.36
C ARG A 114 11.43 18.07 -21.49
N THR A 115 11.24 18.34 -20.20
CA THR A 115 10.63 17.37 -19.27
C THR A 115 9.25 17.80 -18.83
N VAL A 116 8.28 16.91 -19.00
CA VAL A 116 6.87 17.08 -18.61
C VAL A 116 6.57 16.12 -17.45
N CYS A 117 5.55 16.44 -16.64
CA CYS A 117 5.12 15.58 -15.55
C CYS A 117 4.83 14.13 -15.98
N LYS A 118 4.38 13.92 -17.22
CA LYS A 118 4.13 12.59 -17.79
C LYS A 118 5.40 11.72 -17.83
N ASP A 119 6.54 12.30 -18.19
CA ASP A 119 7.83 11.60 -18.24
C ASP A 119 8.25 11.11 -16.83
N VAL A 120 7.94 11.90 -15.80
CA VAL A 120 8.19 11.52 -14.40
C VAL A 120 7.25 10.40 -13.94
N VAL A 121 6.00 10.39 -14.41
CA VAL A 121 5.08 9.27 -14.15
C VAL A 121 5.64 7.98 -14.75
N GLU A 122 6.10 8.01 -16.00
CA GLU A 122 6.67 6.85 -16.68
C GLU A 122 7.92 6.32 -15.97
N LEU A 123 8.80 7.21 -15.52
CA LEU A 123 9.96 6.84 -14.71
C LEU A 123 9.56 6.11 -13.41
N LEU A 124 8.60 6.67 -12.67
CA LEU A 124 8.15 6.11 -11.39
C LEU A 124 7.43 4.77 -11.55
N LEU A 125 6.69 4.59 -12.66
CA LEU A 125 6.11 3.30 -13.06
C LEU A 125 7.19 2.28 -13.41
N ALA A 126 8.15 2.66 -14.27
CA ALA A 126 9.24 1.78 -14.70
C ALA A 126 10.10 1.30 -13.53
N LYS A 127 10.24 2.12 -12.48
CA LYS A 127 10.99 1.81 -11.26
C LYS A 127 10.10 1.19 -10.15
N GLY A 128 8.84 0.92 -10.45
CA GLY A 128 7.88 0.26 -9.54
C GLY A 128 7.60 1.03 -8.25
N LYS A 129 7.76 2.37 -8.28
CA LYS A 129 7.52 3.25 -7.13
C LYS A 129 6.07 3.72 -7.04
N VAL A 130 5.37 3.67 -8.16
CA VAL A 130 3.94 3.94 -8.28
C VAL A 130 3.33 2.80 -9.10
N SER A 131 2.07 2.47 -8.84
CA SER A 131 1.32 1.47 -9.60
C SER A 131 0.03 2.09 -10.13
N ILE A 132 -0.25 1.89 -11.41
CA ILE A 132 -1.50 2.28 -12.07
C ILE A 132 -2.11 1.03 -12.67
N LYS A 133 -3.41 0.83 -12.49
CA LYS A 133 -4.12 -0.31 -13.06
C LYS A 133 -4.07 -0.25 -14.59
N ARG A 134 -3.78 -1.39 -15.22
CA ARG A 134 -3.80 -1.54 -16.68
C ARG A 134 -5.16 -2.07 -17.12
N VAL A 135 -5.70 -1.48 -18.19
CA VAL A 135 -6.94 -1.93 -18.85
C VAL A 135 -6.60 -2.86 -20.02
N SER A 136 -5.47 -2.63 -20.68
CA SER A 136 -4.94 -3.51 -21.74
C SER A 136 -3.41 -3.63 -21.63
N ALA A 137 -2.78 -4.33 -22.57
CA ALA A 137 -1.32 -4.45 -22.62
C ALA A 137 -0.62 -3.08 -22.77
N THR A 138 -1.30 -2.11 -23.41
CA THR A 138 -0.77 -0.78 -23.75
C THR A 138 -1.42 0.36 -22.99
N GLU A 139 -2.62 0.16 -22.44
CA GLU A 139 -3.44 1.24 -21.87
C GLU A 139 -3.60 1.14 -20.35
N TYR A 140 -3.46 2.30 -19.70
CA TYR A 140 -3.74 2.49 -18.28
C TYR A 140 -5.18 2.93 -18.07
N GLU A 141 -5.74 2.60 -16.91
CA GLU A 141 -7.04 3.11 -16.50
C GLU A 141 -6.99 4.65 -16.38
N THR A 142 -7.81 5.34 -17.17
CA THR A 142 -7.80 6.81 -17.28
C THR A 142 -7.96 7.52 -15.94
N LYS A 143 -8.83 6.97 -15.06
CA LYS A 143 -9.08 7.53 -13.72
C LYS A 143 -7.82 7.46 -12.87
N ASP A 144 -7.23 6.27 -12.72
CA ASP A 144 -6.03 6.03 -11.93
C ASP A 144 -4.82 6.77 -12.48
N TYR A 145 -4.69 6.84 -13.82
CA TYR A 145 -3.64 7.60 -14.48
C TYR A 145 -3.76 9.10 -14.15
N SER A 146 -4.95 9.67 -14.22
CA SER A 146 -5.17 11.08 -13.87
C SER A 146 -4.90 11.37 -12.38
N ALA A 147 -5.24 10.43 -11.49
CA ALA A 147 -4.96 10.55 -10.06
C ALA A 147 -3.45 10.50 -9.78
N CYS A 148 -2.74 9.60 -10.46
CA CYS A 148 -1.28 9.51 -10.42
C CYS A 148 -0.63 10.81 -10.91
N LEU A 149 -1.07 11.35 -12.05
CA LEU A 149 -0.56 12.60 -12.60
C LEU A 149 -0.68 13.75 -11.58
N ARG A 150 -1.85 13.90 -10.93
CA ARG A 150 -2.06 14.91 -9.88
C ARG A 150 -1.14 14.68 -8.67
N ALA A 151 -0.95 13.42 -8.26
CA ALA A 151 -0.05 13.08 -7.16
C ALA A 151 1.42 13.40 -7.47
N VAL A 152 1.87 13.15 -8.71
CA VAL A 152 3.22 13.51 -9.17
C VAL A 152 3.38 15.03 -9.26
N GLN A 153 2.39 15.76 -9.77
CA GLN A 153 2.40 17.23 -9.77
C GLN A 153 2.54 17.78 -8.35
N GLY A 154 1.70 17.32 -7.42
CA GLY A 154 1.78 17.73 -6.02
C GLY A 154 3.12 17.36 -5.37
N TYR A 155 3.70 16.22 -5.72
CA TYR A 155 5.03 15.83 -5.27
C TYR A 155 6.13 16.77 -5.80
N LEU A 156 6.16 17.04 -7.12
CA LEU A 156 7.17 17.90 -7.74
C LEU A 156 7.10 19.33 -7.18
N THR A 157 5.89 19.87 -7.02
CA THR A 157 5.68 21.20 -6.42
C THR A 157 6.14 21.24 -4.96
N ARG A 158 5.79 20.23 -4.15
CA ARG A 158 6.20 20.15 -2.73
C ARG A 158 7.71 20.02 -2.55
N GLU A 159 8.38 19.30 -3.44
CA GLU A 159 9.82 19.09 -3.38
C GLU A 159 10.62 20.20 -4.10
N GLY A 160 9.94 21.18 -4.70
CA GLY A 160 10.57 22.32 -5.38
C GLY A 160 11.21 21.99 -6.73
N PHE A 161 10.84 20.86 -7.36
CA PHE A 161 11.39 20.51 -8.66
C PHE A 161 10.76 21.32 -9.79
N LYS A 162 11.59 21.95 -10.62
CA LYS A 162 11.14 22.64 -11.84
C LYS A 162 10.81 21.60 -12.92
N TYR A 163 9.64 21.71 -13.53
CA TYR A 163 9.23 20.92 -14.69
C TYR A 163 8.33 21.76 -15.60
N THR A 164 8.25 21.42 -16.90
CA THR A 164 7.38 22.18 -17.80
C THR A 164 5.93 21.71 -17.69
N MET A 165 5.03 22.63 -17.35
CA MET A 165 3.58 22.40 -17.40
C MET A 165 3.12 22.35 -18.87
N HIS A 166 2.17 21.46 -19.19
CA HIS A 166 1.53 21.48 -20.50
C HIS A 166 0.64 22.72 -20.61
N GLY A 167 0.99 23.66 -21.49
CA GLY A 167 0.24 24.91 -21.72
C GLY A 167 0.74 26.15 -20.96
N GLY A 168 1.74 26.04 -20.07
CA GLY A 168 2.31 27.18 -19.35
C GLY A 168 3.72 27.52 -19.84
N LYS A 169 3.98 28.80 -20.15
CA LYS A 169 5.32 29.30 -20.49
C LYS A 169 6.30 28.88 -19.38
N ALA A 170 7.37 28.18 -19.73
CA ALA A 170 8.45 27.88 -18.81
C ALA A 170 9.09 29.22 -18.38
N SER A 171 8.90 29.64 -17.13
CA SER A 171 9.59 30.81 -16.59
C SER A 171 11.03 30.42 -16.26
N TYR A 172 11.93 30.73 -17.17
CA TYR A 172 13.34 30.87 -16.86
C TYR A 172 13.52 32.10 -15.98
N ALA A 173 13.75 31.89 -14.70
CA ALA A 173 14.52 32.80 -13.87
C ALA A 173 15.31 31.94 -12.87
N ALA A 174 16.63 32.06 -12.95
CA ALA A 174 17.53 31.59 -11.93
C ALA A 174 17.16 32.32 -10.62
N ALA A 175 16.70 31.57 -9.63
CA ALA A 175 16.80 32.04 -8.25
C ALA A 175 18.24 31.76 -7.83
N ASN A 176 19.16 32.62 -8.28
CA ASN A 176 20.44 32.76 -7.61
C ASN A 176 20.30 33.94 -6.66
N GLU A 177 20.60 33.63 -5.41
CA GLU A 177 20.71 34.51 -4.28
C GLU A 177 21.74 35.62 -4.55
N ILE A 178 21.54 36.69 -3.79
CA ILE A 178 22.27 37.94 -3.75
C ILE A 178 23.72 37.67 -3.34
N ASP A 179 24.69 37.98 -4.21
CA ASP A 179 26.05 38.28 -3.79
C ASP A 179 26.26 39.79 -3.89
N ALA A 180 26.11 40.43 -2.74
CA ALA A 180 26.60 41.78 -2.49
C ALA A 180 28.12 41.73 -2.36
N ASN A 181 28.85 42.32 -3.31
CA ASN A 181 30.08 43.10 -3.12
C ASN A 181 30.84 43.27 -4.43
N ALA A 182 30.89 44.51 -4.94
CA ALA A 182 32.09 45.12 -5.50
C ALA A 182 31.74 46.54 -5.97
N SER A 183 32.00 47.51 -5.09
CA SER A 183 32.14 48.91 -5.44
C SER A 183 33.58 49.15 -5.85
N GLU A 184 33.81 49.68 -7.04
CA GLU A 184 34.90 50.61 -7.37
C GLU A 184 34.35 51.64 -8.36
#